data_AF-A0AAD7AJK3-F1
#
_entry.id   AF-A0AAD7AJK3-F1
#
_cell.length_a   1.000
_cell.length_b   1.000
_cell.length_c   1.000
_cell.angle_alpha   90.00
_cell.angle_beta   90.00
_cell.angle_gamma   90.00
#
_symmetry.space_group_name_H-M   'P 1'
#
loop_
_entity.id
_entity.type
_entity.pdbx_description
1 polymer ?
#
loop_
_entity_poly.entity_id
_entity_poly.type
_entity_poly.pdbx_seq_one_letter_code
_entity_poly.pdbx_strand_id
1 'polypeptide(L)'
;MSTAKPIPVLVTGRAEQVGALVISGLQPEYEVIHFTLAATATTEVPLLLKGEVPSPSSSSLGSGNWSAFPKAIVFGGAYEDSQIEEVRRAVAETAGTKRIPWLRVDRSLPHPPTGSPEYAASVVERMKALLGKLYAEGKLDVEDDSIHLF
;
A
#
# COMPACT_ATOMS: atom_id res chain seq x y z
N MET A 1 10.65 21.39 -16.99
CA MET A 1 9.89 20.14 -17.22
C MET A 1 8.97 19.97 -16.03
N SER A 2 7.66 19.81 -16.23
CA SER A 2 6.71 19.68 -15.13
C SER A 2 7.00 18.37 -14.39
N THR A 3 7.62 18.45 -13.21
CA THR A 3 7.80 17.31 -12.32
C THR A 3 6.45 17.01 -11.70
N ALA A 4 5.72 16.05 -12.29
CA ALA A 4 4.50 15.55 -11.67
C ALA A 4 4.81 15.13 -10.23
N LYS A 5 3.99 15.57 -9.27
CA LYS A 5 4.18 15.19 -7.86
C LYS A 5 4.04 13.66 -7.75
N PRO A 6 4.90 12.98 -6.96
CA PRO A 6 4.73 11.56 -6.70
C PRO A 6 3.33 11.24 -6.17
N ILE A 7 2.77 10.09 -6.56
CA ILE A 7 1.45 9.67 -6.11
C ILE A 7 1.58 9.06 -4.71
N PRO A 8 0.87 9.58 -3.69
CA PRO A 8 0.97 9.07 -2.33
C PRO A 8 0.26 7.73 -2.18
N VAL A 9 0.94 6.74 -1.60
CA VAL A 9 0.40 5.39 -1.36
C VAL A 9 0.75 4.88 0.04
N LEU A 10 -0.05 3.95 0.54
CA LEU A 10 0.26 3.15 1.73
C LEU A 10 0.85 1.81 1.31
N VAL A 11 1.79 1.30 2.09
CA VAL A 11 2.31 -0.06 1.92
C VAL A 11 2.21 -0.79 3.25
N THR A 12 1.82 -2.06 3.21
CA THR A 12 1.77 -2.88 4.42
C THR A 12 2.42 -4.25 4.22
N GLY A 13 3.20 -4.68 5.21
CA GLY A 13 4.04 -5.87 5.11
C GLY A 13 4.53 -6.39 6.46
N ARG A 14 5.16 -7.57 6.46
CA ARG A 14 5.62 -8.23 7.71
C ARG A 14 7.00 -7.80 8.18
N ALA A 15 7.83 -7.20 7.32
CA ALA A 15 9.21 -6.88 7.64
C ALA A 15 9.63 -5.52 7.05
N GLU A 16 10.16 -4.64 7.89
CA GLU A 16 10.67 -3.32 7.48
C GLU A 16 11.83 -3.42 6.48
N GLN A 17 12.69 -4.43 6.60
CA GLN A 17 13.80 -4.63 5.66
C GLN A 17 13.32 -4.78 4.20
N VAL A 18 12.23 -5.54 3.98
CA VAL A 18 11.62 -5.66 2.65
C VAL A 18 10.84 -4.39 2.30
N GLY A 19 10.14 -3.80 3.28
CA GLY A 19 9.42 -2.54 3.12
C GLY A 19 10.33 -1.41 2.59
N ALA A 20 11.53 -1.26 3.14
CA ALA A 20 12.51 -0.26 2.72
C ALA A 20 12.94 -0.44 1.25
N LEU A 21 13.15 -1.68 0.80
CA LEU A 21 13.46 -1.98 -0.61
C LEU A 21 12.29 -1.63 -1.53
N VAL A 22 11.06 -1.95 -1.11
CA VAL A 22 9.84 -1.60 -1.87
C VAL A 22 9.68 -0.08 -1.95
N ILE A 23 9.85 0.64 -0.84
CA ILE A 23 9.76 2.11 -0.79
C ILE A 23 10.77 2.74 -1.74
N SER A 24 12.03 2.30 -1.69
CA SER A 24 13.06 2.78 -2.60
C SER A 24 12.75 2.45 -4.06
N GLY A 25 12.21 1.26 -4.33
CA GLY A 25 11.89 0.80 -5.67
C GLY A 25 10.71 1.55 -6.30
N LEU A 26 9.76 2.02 -5.49
CA LEU A 26 8.57 2.75 -5.94
C LEU A 26 8.84 4.20 -6.38
N GLN A 27 9.97 4.77 -5.97
CA GLN A 27 10.39 6.09 -6.42
C GLN A 27 10.85 6.09 -7.89
N PRO A 28 10.78 7.25 -8.58
CA PRO A 28 10.21 8.53 -8.11
C PRO A 28 8.69 8.66 -8.31
N GLU A 29 8.03 7.72 -8.98
CA GLU A 29 6.63 7.86 -9.40
C GLU A 29 5.65 7.82 -8.23
N TYR A 30 5.97 7.06 -7.19
CA TYR A 30 5.13 6.91 -6.01
C TYR A 30 5.87 7.31 -4.74
N GLU A 31 5.15 7.94 -3.83
CA GLU A 31 5.61 8.26 -2.49
C GLU A 31 4.89 7.35 -1.50
N VAL A 32 5.64 6.46 -0.83
CA VAL A 32 5.08 5.72 0.30
C VAL A 32 5.04 6.67 1.50
N ILE A 33 3.85 7.19 1.79
CA ILE A 33 3.68 8.17 2.88
C ILE A 33 3.75 7.49 4.25
N HIS A 34 3.38 6.20 4.31
CA HIS A 34 3.39 5.40 5.54
C HIS A 34 3.51 3.91 5.21
N PHE A 35 4.33 3.23 6.00
CA PHE A 35 4.41 1.77 6.01
C PHE A 35 3.79 1.23 7.30
N THR A 36 2.88 0.29 7.18
CA THR A 36 2.23 -0.36 8.33
C THR A 36 2.70 -1.81 8.46
N LEU A 37 3.14 -2.21 9.65
CA LEU A 37 3.41 -3.62 9.91
C LEU A 37 2.12 -4.44 9.89
N ALA A 38 2.21 -5.66 9.36
CA ALA A 38 1.02 -6.48 9.16
C ALA A 38 0.28 -6.82 10.46
N ALA A 39 1.01 -6.92 11.58
CA ALA A 39 0.44 -7.18 12.89
C ALA A 39 -0.48 -6.06 13.41
N THR A 40 -0.35 -4.83 12.88
CA THR A 40 -1.11 -3.65 13.31
C THR A 40 -2.01 -3.10 12.20
N ALA A 41 -2.11 -3.79 11.06
CA ALA A 41 -2.85 -3.30 9.90
C ALA A 41 -4.35 -3.10 10.17
N THR A 42 -4.96 -3.97 10.97
CA THR A 42 -6.38 -3.87 11.35
C THR A 42 -6.68 -2.65 12.24
N THR A 43 -5.67 -2.08 12.90
CA THR A 43 -5.83 -0.89 13.75
C THR A 43 -5.31 0.38 13.10
N GLU A 44 -4.21 0.32 12.36
CA GLU A 44 -3.60 1.51 11.74
C GLU A 44 -4.31 1.92 10.45
N VAL A 45 -4.60 0.97 9.54
CA VAL A 45 -5.17 1.29 8.23
C VAL A 45 -6.48 2.08 8.34
N PRO A 46 -7.43 1.74 9.24
CA PRO A 46 -8.63 2.56 9.42
C PRO A 46 -8.34 4.00 9.86
N LEU A 47 -7.38 4.23 10.76
CA LEU A 47 -6.97 5.58 11.16
C LEU A 47 -6.39 6.35 9.98
N LEU A 48 -5.49 5.70 9.22
CA LEU A 48 -4.85 6.27 8.05
C LEU A 48 -5.88 6.68 6.99
N LEU A 49 -6.89 5.83 6.73
CA LEU A 49 -7.95 6.13 5.78
C LEU A 49 -8.97 7.16 6.28
N LYS A 50 -9.00 7.43 7.59
CA LYS A 50 -9.72 8.55 8.20
C LYS A 50 -8.93 9.87 8.11
N GLY A 51 -7.65 9.80 7.74
CA GLY A 51 -6.73 10.95 7.71
C GLY A 51 -6.04 11.22 9.05
N GLU A 52 -6.03 10.24 9.94
CA GLU A 52 -5.36 10.29 11.25
C GLU A 52 -4.05 9.47 11.21
N VAL A 53 -3.02 9.95 11.93
CA VAL A 53 -1.72 9.28 11.99
C VAL A 53 -1.64 8.44 13.27
N PRO A 54 -1.37 7.11 13.18
CA PRO A 54 -1.21 6.24 14.34
C PRO A 54 -0.16 6.75 15.33
N SER A 55 -0.47 6.65 16.63
CA SER A 55 0.44 7.00 17.71
C SER A 55 0.31 6.01 18.88
N PRO A 56 1.34 5.20 19.18
CA PRO A 56 2.58 5.06 18.42
C PRO A 56 2.32 4.41 17.05
N SER A 57 3.15 4.71 16.06
CA SER A 57 3.15 3.94 14.82
C SER A 57 3.96 2.65 14.96
N SER A 58 3.54 1.63 14.22
CA SER A 58 4.20 0.35 14.06
C SER A 58 5.53 0.40 13.31
N SER A 59 5.76 1.45 12.51
CA SER A 59 6.99 1.62 11.73
C SER A 59 7.36 3.09 11.61
N SER A 60 8.65 3.37 11.46
CA SER A 60 9.17 4.69 11.08
C SER A 60 9.36 4.84 9.57
N LEU A 61 9.05 3.82 8.78
CA LEU A 61 9.20 3.84 7.33
C LEU A 61 8.08 4.64 6.63
N GLY A 62 8.46 5.28 5.54
CA GLY A 62 7.61 6.21 4.78
C GLY A 62 8.06 7.65 4.96
N SER A 63 7.49 8.56 4.18
CA SER A 63 7.87 9.98 4.25
C SER A 63 7.18 10.75 5.38
N GLY A 64 6.07 10.24 5.91
CA GLY A 64 5.22 10.95 6.85
C GLY A 64 4.51 12.18 6.24
N ASN A 65 4.48 12.28 4.91
CA ASN A 65 3.87 13.42 4.21
C ASN A 65 2.34 13.31 4.15
N TRP A 66 1.70 13.60 5.28
CA TRP A 66 0.23 13.61 5.41
C TRP A 66 -0.44 14.85 4.81
N SER A 67 0.30 15.71 4.10
CA SER A 67 -0.30 16.83 3.36
C SER A 67 -1.13 16.38 2.15
N ALA A 68 -0.93 15.13 1.70
CA ALA A 68 -1.70 14.49 0.64
C ALA A 68 -2.32 13.18 1.15
N PHE A 69 -3.59 12.96 0.81
CA PHE A 69 -4.29 11.74 1.17
C PHE A 69 -3.83 10.57 0.28
N PRO A 70 -3.59 9.36 0.84
CA PRO A 70 -3.15 8.22 0.04
C PRO A 70 -4.16 7.85 -1.04
N LYS A 71 -3.66 7.37 -2.18
CA LYS A 71 -4.45 7.04 -3.38
C LYS A 71 -4.64 5.54 -3.58
N ALA A 72 -3.86 4.73 -2.88
CA ALA A 72 -3.97 3.28 -2.87
C ALA A 72 -3.30 2.72 -1.60
N ILE A 73 -3.69 1.51 -1.21
CA ILE A 73 -2.97 0.70 -0.23
C ILE A 73 -2.48 -0.58 -0.89
N VAL A 74 -1.21 -0.93 -0.65
CA VAL A 74 -0.58 -2.11 -1.22
C VAL A 74 -0.23 -3.12 -0.12
N PHE A 75 -0.76 -4.34 -0.26
CA PHE A 75 -0.51 -5.46 0.63
C PHE A 75 0.63 -6.33 0.09
N GLY A 76 1.68 -6.52 0.89
CA GLY A 76 2.76 -7.44 0.58
C GLY A 76 2.29 -8.90 0.47
N GLY A 77 3.08 -9.79 -0.15
CA GLY A 77 2.64 -11.16 -0.45
C GLY A 77 2.42 -12.06 0.77
N ALA A 78 2.80 -11.60 1.95
CA ALA A 78 2.60 -12.31 3.20
C ALA A 78 1.15 -12.23 3.75
N TYR A 79 0.22 -11.59 3.04
CA TYR A 79 -1.19 -11.50 3.43
C TYR A 79 -2.04 -12.61 2.82
N GLU A 80 -2.70 -13.39 3.69
CA GLU A 80 -3.82 -14.25 3.30
C GLU A 80 -5.07 -13.42 2.98
N ASP A 81 -5.98 -14.00 2.19
CA ASP A 81 -7.26 -13.38 1.81
C ASP A 81 -8.04 -12.94 3.06
N SER A 82 -8.12 -13.82 4.05
CA SER A 82 -8.81 -13.56 5.32
C SER A 82 -8.22 -12.38 6.08
N GLN A 83 -6.91 -12.20 6.05
CA GLN A 83 -6.24 -11.09 6.73
C GLN A 83 -6.54 -9.75 6.06
N ILE A 84 -6.66 -9.73 4.73
CA ILE A 84 -7.06 -8.51 4.00
C ILE A 84 -8.52 -8.17 4.28
N GLU A 85 -9.39 -9.18 4.29
CA GLU A 85 -10.80 -8.98 4.62
C GLU A 85 -11.02 -8.52 6.07
N GLU A 86 -10.17 -8.95 7.02
CA GLU A 86 -10.17 -8.39 8.38
C GLU A 86 -9.83 -6.90 8.40
N VAL A 87 -8.84 -6.47 7.61
CA VAL A 87 -8.49 -5.04 7.49
C VAL A 87 -9.63 -4.27 6.80
N ARG A 88 -10.26 -4.82 5.75
CA ARG A 88 -11.43 -4.21 5.09
C ARG A 88 -12.60 -4.04 6.05
N ARG A 89 -12.91 -5.07 6.84
CA ARG A 89 -13.96 -5.02 7.85
C ARG A 89 -13.68 -3.91 8.87
N ALA A 90 -12.45 -3.82 9.38
CA ALA A 90 -12.07 -2.76 10.32
C ALA A 90 -12.21 -1.35 9.71
N VAL A 91 -11.86 -1.18 8.42
CA VAL A 91 -12.05 0.08 7.70
C VAL A 91 -13.54 0.41 7.55
N ALA A 92 -14.38 -0.57 7.22
CA ALA A 92 -15.82 -0.40 7.06
C ALA A 92 -16.54 -0.10 8.39
N GLU A 93 -16.07 -0.66 9.50
CA GLU A 93 -16.59 -0.41 10.85
C GLU A 93 -16.14 0.95 11.42
N THR A 94 -15.11 1.57 10.83
CA THR A 94 -14.58 2.86 11.26
C THR A 94 -15.25 4.01 10.51
N ALA A 95 -16.05 4.81 11.22
CA ALA A 95 -16.72 5.96 10.63
C ALA A 95 -15.73 7.04 10.15
N GLY A 96 -16.01 7.60 8.96
CA GLY A 96 -15.23 8.70 8.37
C GLY A 96 -14.01 8.24 7.56
N THR A 97 -13.85 6.94 7.32
CA THR A 97 -12.83 6.42 6.40
C THR A 97 -13.19 6.76 4.95
N LYS A 98 -12.18 7.12 4.15
CA LYS A 98 -12.31 7.25 2.70
C LYS A 98 -11.98 5.92 2.03
N ARG A 99 -12.64 5.66 0.91
CA ARG A 99 -12.40 4.47 0.09
C ARG A 99 -11.28 4.74 -0.92
N ILE A 100 -10.29 3.86 -0.95
CA ILE A 100 -9.19 3.85 -1.91
C ILE A 100 -8.98 2.43 -2.43
N PRO A 101 -8.49 2.23 -3.66
CA PRO A 101 -8.22 0.91 -4.21
C PRO A 101 -7.18 0.13 -3.40
N TRP A 102 -7.40 -1.18 -3.31
CA TRP A 102 -6.59 -2.13 -2.55
C TRP A 102 -5.81 -3.00 -3.51
N LEU A 103 -4.49 -3.03 -3.39
CA LEU A 103 -3.63 -3.81 -4.26
C LEU A 103 -3.06 -4.99 -3.50
N ARG A 104 -3.11 -6.18 -4.10
CA ARG A 104 -2.63 -7.42 -3.52
C ARG A 104 -1.79 -8.20 -4.52
N VAL A 105 -0.73 -8.86 -4.04
CA VAL A 105 0.04 -9.82 -4.84
C VAL A 105 -0.86 -10.93 -5.41
N ASP A 106 -0.78 -11.13 -6.72
CA ASP A 106 -1.35 -12.27 -7.43
C ASP A 106 -0.50 -13.52 -7.18
N ARG A 107 -0.99 -14.37 -6.28
CA ARG A 107 -0.32 -15.63 -5.90
C ARG A 107 -0.39 -16.70 -6.97
N SER A 108 -1.19 -16.51 -8.03
CA SER A 108 -1.22 -17.43 -9.17
C SER A 108 -0.01 -17.24 -10.10
N LEU A 109 0.67 -16.09 -10.00
CA LEU A 109 1.81 -15.77 -10.85
C LEU A 109 3.13 -16.24 -10.20
N PRO A 110 4.10 -16.73 -11.01
CA PRO A 110 5.41 -17.10 -10.50
C PRO A 110 6.08 -15.91 -9.80
N HIS A 111 6.59 -16.15 -8.59
CA HIS A 111 7.35 -15.16 -7.83
C HIS A 111 8.62 -15.79 -7.24
N PRO A 112 9.70 -15.00 -7.07
CA PRO A 112 10.85 -15.46 -6.31
C PRO A 112 10.47 -15.81 -4.87
N PRO A 113 11.28 -16.59 -4.14
CA PRO A 113 11.03 -16.88 -2.74
C PRO A 113 10.87 -15.60 -1.91
N THR A 114 9.81 -15.54 -1.09
CA THR A 114 9.53 -14.39 -0.22
C THR A 114 10.75 -14.08 0.65
N GLY A 115 11.19 -12.81 0.63
CA GLY A 115 12.32 -12.33 1.43
C GLY A 115 13.66 -12.29 0.69
N SER A 116 13.74 -12.75 -0.56
CA SER A 116 14.93 -12.53 -1.40
C SER A 116 14.98 -11.11 -1.99
N PRO A 117 16.16 -10.58 -2.36
CA PRO A 117 16.26 -9.30 -3.07
C PRO A 117 15.46 -9.28 -4.39
N GLU A 118 15.47 -10.39 -5.13
CA GLU A 118 14.75 -10.55 -6.39
C GLU A 118 13.24 -10.50 -6.19
N TYR A 119 12.75 -10.99 -5.03
CA TYR A 119 11.35 -10.89 -4.66
C TYR A 119 10.91 -9.43 -4.54
N ALA A 120 11.68 -8.59 -3.82
CA ALA A 120 11.36 -7.17 -3.67
C ALA A 120 11.33 -6.46 -5.04
N ALA A 121 12.29 -6.75 -5.92
CA ALA A 121 12.32 -6.17 -7.27
C ALA A 121 11.11 -6.59 -8.13
N SER A 122 10.77 -7.89 -8.15
CA SER A 122 9.62 -8.40 -8.90
C SER A 122 8.30 -7.83 -8.40
N VAL A 123 8.16 -7.69 -7.07
CA VAL A 123 6.99 -7.09 -6.44
C VAL A 123 6.87 -5.61 -6.83
N VAL A 124 7.97 -4.84 -6.77
CA VAL A 124 7.98 -3.42 -7.16
C VAL A 124 7.57 -3.23 -8.63
N GLU A 125 8.09 -4.04 -9.54
CA GLU A 125 7.76 -3.96 -10.96
C GLU A 125 6.26 -4.14 -11.21
N ARG A 126 5.67 -5.17 -10.61
CA ARG A 126 4.23 -5.47 -10.70
C ARG A 126 3.38 -4.39 -10.03
N MET A 127 3.79 -3.90 -8.87
CA MET A 127 3.14 -2.77 -8.18
C MET A 127 3.10 -1.54 -9.08
N LYS A 128 4.22 -1.14 -9.68
CA LYS A 128 4.28 0.01 -10.60
C LYS A 128 3.41 -0.21 -11.83
N ALA A 129 3.42 -1.40 -12.42
CA ALA A 129 2.61 -1.71 -13.58
C ALA A 129 1.10 -1.56 -13.27
N LEU A 130 0.65 -2.10 -12.14
CA LEU A 130 -0.76 -2.01 -11.74
C LEU A 130 -1.15 -0.58 -11.34
N LEU A 131 -0.36 0.09 -10.48
CA LEU A 131 -0.63 1.47 -10.10
C LEU A 131 -0.62 2.40 -11.31
N GLY A 132 0.29 2.21 -12.26
CA GLY A 132 0.35 2.98 -13.50
C GLY A 132 -0.88 2.76 -14.38
N LYS A 133 -1.36 1.52 -14.47
CA LYS A 133 -2.62 1.20 -15.15
C LYS A 133 -3.81 1.89 -14.48
N LEU A 134 -3.95 1.78 -13.16
CA LEU A 134 -5.05 2.43 -12.42
C LEU A 134 -5.01 3.95 -12.55
N TYR A 135 -3.80 4.53 -12.55
CA TYR A 135 -3.61 5.96 -12.80
C TYR A 135 -4.09 6.36 -14.19
N ALA A 136 -3.67 5.64 -15.23
CA ALA A 136 -4.06 5.90 -16.61
C ALA A 136 -5.58 5.74 -16.84
N GLU A 137 -6.23 4.84 -16.08
CA GLU A 137 -7.68 4.63 -16.09
C GLU A 137 -8.45 5.64 -15.21
N GLY A 138 -7.77 6.55 -14.51
CA GLY A 138 -8.40 7.52 -13.60
C GLY A 138 -8.97 6.91 -12.31
N LYS A 139 -8.56 5.69 -11.95
CA LYS A 139 -9.11 4.92 -10.83
C LYS A 139 -8.47 5.24 -9.47
N LEU A 140 -7.33 5.92 -9.46
CA LEU A 140 -6.66 6.32 -8.21
C LEU A 140 -7.28 7.56 -7.54
N ASP A 141 -8.10 8.32 -8.27
CA ASP A 141 -8.69 9.59 -7.79
C ASP A 141 -10.20 9.47 -7.48
N VAL A 142 -10.75 8.27 -7.52
CA VAL A 142 -12.17 8.00 -7.24
C VAL A 142 -12.31 7.20 -5.94
N GLU A 143 -13.46 7.33 -5.27
CA GLU A 143 -13.79 6.43 -4.17
C GLU A 143 -13.99 5.01 -4.71
N ASP A 144 -13.04 4.14 -4.41
CA ASP A 144 -13.03 2.75 -4.83
C ASP A 144 -12.63 1.88 -3.62
N ASP A 145 -13.29 0.75 -3.40
CA ASP A 145 -12.91 -0.23 -2.38
C ASP A 145 -12.59 -1.60 -3.01
N SER A 146 -12.35 -1.62 -4.32
CA SER A 146 -12.03 -2.81 -5.08
C SER A 146 -10.64 -3.35 -4.75
N ILE A 147 -10.49 -4.68 -4.91
CA ILE A 147 -9.21 -5.38 -4.79
C ILE A 147 -8.68 -5.66 -6.19
N HIS A 148 -7.45 -5.20 -6.45
CA HIS A 148 -6.73 -5.44 -7.69
C HIS A 148 -5.50 -6.31 -7.43
N LEU A 149 -5.31 -7.33 -8.28
CA LEU A 149 -4.21 -8.28 -8.18
C LEU A 149 -3.02 -7.84 -9.06
N PHE A 150 -1.79 -8.00 -8.58
CA PHE A 150 -0.53 -7.69 -9.31
C PHE A 150 0.54 -8.79 -9.22
#